data_AF-A0A4U0XI37-F1
#
_entry.id   AF-A0A4U0XI37-F1
#
_cell.length_a   1.000
_cell.length_b   1.000
_cell.length_c   1.000
_cell.angle_alpha   90.00
_cell.angle_beta   90.00
_cell.angle_gamma   90.00
#
_symmetry.space_group_name_H-M   'P 1'
#
loop_
_entity.id
_entity.type
_entity.pdbx_description
1 polymer ?
#
loop_
_entity_poly.entity_id
_entity_poly.type
_entity_poly.pdbx_seq_one_letter_code
_entity_poly.pdbx_strand_id
1 'polypeptide(L)'
;MSKPAAALAKQVIDHHVKPTPIGAGAGRTVKRPPSNTPPPQQQYLRFQYESHPKPINCTTFATTKDVANDPSHPFYIRTQRRLRAFNTGKLHWRVQCSVDVSKRGFVRSWAVKRVQGAIARRLGTQEGKREESDGAGDDAGQESTSVRGPTVDVARGEGDHARPNALGLSGALLIFLPKDSKLALTATKAQVEESAEWVLKEVTRLQAEARRKGSHRPRSGR
;
A
#
# COMPACT_ATOMS: atom_id res chain seq x y z
N MET A 1 -67.33 -32.97 -24.21
CA MET A 1 -66.19 -33.77 -24.71
C MET A 1 -65.24 -34.06 -23.54
N SER A 2 -64.75 -35.30 -23.47
CA SER A 2 -64.17 -35.99 -22.30
C SER A 2 -62.83 -35.46 -21.75
N LYS A 3 -62.63 -35.69 -20.44
CA LYS A 3 -61.34 -35.88 -19.71
C LYS A 3 -60.60 -37.15 -20.24
N PRO A 4 -59.28 -37.41 -20.03
CA PRO A 4 -58.57 -37.47 -18.72
C PRO A 4 -57.05 -37.06 -18.73
N ALA A 5 -56.48 -36.59 -17.61
CA ALA A 5 -55.73 -37.27 -16.53
C ALA A 5 -54.33 -37.83 -16.86
N ALA A 6 -53.32 -37.43 -16.06
CA ALA A 6 -52.14 -38.17 -15.55
C ALA A 6 -51.14 -37.14 -14.97
N ALA A 7 -50.79 -37.02 -13.69
CA ALA A 7 -50.37 -37.97 -12.65
C ALA A 7 -48.90 -38.45 -12.77
N LEU A 8 -48.18 -38.38 -11.64
CA LEU A 8 -46.91 -39.06 -11.27
C LEU A 8 -45.61 -38.56 -11.96
N ALA A 9 -44.42 -38.54 -11.34
CA ALA A 9 -43.92 -39.14 -10.10
C ALA A 9 -42.67 -38.40 -9.57
N LYS A 10 -42.43 -38.55 -8.27
CA LYS A 10 -41.20 -38.24 -7.52
C LYS A 10 -40.08 -39.24 -7.86
N GLN A 11 -38.81 -38.80 -7.73
CA GLN A 11 -37.59 -39.57 -7.35
C GLN A 11 -36.46 -38.52 -7.32
N VAL A 12 -35.85 -38.04 -6.22
CA VAL A 12 -35.19 -38.67 -5.05
C VAL A 12 -34.34 -39.88 -5.46
N ILE A 13 -33.05 -39.62 -5.66
CA ILE A 13 -32.00 -40.64 -5.66
C ILE A 13 -31.00 -40.22 -4.59
N ASP A 14 -31.18 -40.80 -3.40
CA ASP A 14 -30.18 -40.90 -2.36
C ASP A 14 -29.09 -41.88 -2.81
N HIS A 15 -27.85 -41.42 -2.96
CA HIS A 15 -26.70 -42.31 -3.02
C HIS A 15 -26.13 -42.47 -1.60
N HIS A 16 -26.70 -43.45 -0.89
CA HIS A 16 -26.17 -44.00 0.34
C HIS A 16 -25.01 -44.96 -0.02
N VAL A 17 -23.77 -44.53 0.22
CA VAL A 17 -22.61 -45.45 0.22
C VAL A 17 -21.93 -45.34 1.58
N LYS A 18 -22.12 -46.35 2.42
CA LYS A 18 -21.29 -46.62 3.60
C LYS A 18 -20.28 -47.72 3.23
N PRO A 19 -19.00 -47.51 3.55
CA PRO A 19 -18.15 -48.61 3.98
C PRO A 19 -17.70 -48.41 5.44
N THR A 20 -17.85 -49.48 6.20
CA THR A 20 -17.45 -49.74 7.60
C THR A 20 -15.91 -49.86 7.72
N PRO A 21 -15.31 -49.64 8.91
CA PRO A 21 -13.89 -49.29 9.08
C PRO A 21 -13.00 -50.52 9.34
N ILE A 22 -11.69 -50.39 9.09
CA ILE A 22 -10.57 -51.10 9.75
C ILE A 22 -9.27 -50.36 9.35
N GLY A 23 -8.37 -50.15 10.31
CA GLY A 23 -6.95 -49.92 10.00
C GLY A 23 -6.31 -48.75 10.72
N ALA A 24 -5.92 -48.99 11.98
CA ALA A 24 -5.05 -48.11 12.75
C ALA A 24 -3.72 -47.83 12.02
N GLY A 25 -3.47 -46.56 11.72
CA GLY A 25 -2.19 -46.04 11.25
C GLY A 25 -1.86 -44.78 12.04
N ALA A 26 -0.96 -44.91 13.00
CA ALA A 26 -0.51 -43.86 13.89
C ALA A 26 0.20 -42.73 13.12
N GLY A 27 -0.55 -41.72 12.70
CA GLY A 27 -0.02 -40.42 12.31
C GLY A 27 -0.04 -39.48 13.51
N ARG A 28 1.12 -39.26 14.15
CA ARG A 28 1.31 -38.22 15.17
C ARG A 28 0.90 -36.86 14.59
N THR A 29 -0.32 -36.41 14.87
CA THR A 29 -0.66 -35.00 14.74
C THR A 29 0.09 -34.26 15.84
N VAL A 30 1.20 -33.61 15.47
CA VAL A 30 1.87 -32.64 16.32
C VAL A 30 0.87 -31.52 16.59
N LYS A 31 0.20 -31.57 17.73
CA LYS A 31 -0.55 -30.44 18.29
C LYS A 31 0.46 -29.33 18.54
N ARG A 32 0.53 -28.39 17.59
CA ARG A 32 1.30 -27.16 17.72
C ARG A 32 0.73 -26.41 18.93
N PRO A 33 1.55 -26.02 19.93
CA PRO A 33 1.06 -25.28 21.08
C PRO A 33 0.47 -23.94 20.60
N PRO A 34 -0.56 -23.40 21.27
CA PRO A 34 -1.06 -22.07 20.97
C PRO A 34 0.09 -21.09 21.19
N SER A 35 0.59 -20.50 20.10
CA SER A 35 1.49 -19.37 20.21
C SER A 35 0.73 -18.27 20.95
N ASN A 36 1.29 -17.80 22.06
CA ASN A 36 0.89 -16.58 22.79
C ASN A 36 1.11 -15.34 21.90
N THR A 37 0.50 -15.33 20.73
CA THR A 37 0.42 -14.16 19.88
C THR A 37 -0.69 -13.32 20.48
N PRO A 38 -0.41 -12.11 20.99
CA PRO A 38 -1.48 -11.21 21.39
C PRO A 38 -2.48 -11.09 20.23
N PRO A 39 -3.79 -11.00 20.51
CA PRO A 39 -4.79 -10.87 19.45
C PRO A 39 -4.33 -9.73 18.54
N PRO A 40 -4.43 -9.89 17.20
CA PRO A 40 -4.04 -8.83 16.29
C PRO A 40 -4.90 -7.62 16.66
N GLN A 41 -4.31 -6.63 17.32
CA GLN A 41 -4.84 -5.28 17.34
C GLN A 41 -5.22 -5.01 15.88
N GLN A 42 -6.48 -4.69 15.60
CA GLN A 42 -6.97 -4.56 14.23
C GLN A 42 -6.11 -3.51 13.52
N GLN A 43 -5.09 -3.98 12.80
CA GLN A 43 -4.08 -3.12 12.20
C GLN A 43 -4.78 -2.35 11.09
N TYR A 44 -4.97 -1.06 11.33
CA TYR A 44 -5.72 -0.21 10.43
C TYR A 44 -5.03 -0.06 9.08
N LEU A 45 -3.69 -0.15 9.00
CA LEU A 45 -2.95 -0.08 7.75
C LEU A 45 -2.29 -1.41 7.42
N ARG A 46 -2.40 -1.81 6.15
CA ARG A 46 -1.59 -2.89 5.58
C ARG A 46 -0.48 -2.28 4.73
N PHE A 47 0.65 -2.96 4.58
CA PHE A 47 1.72 -2.46 3.73
C PHE A 47 2.50 -3.58 3.04
N GLN A 48 3.21 -3.22 1.97
CA GLN A 48 4.20 -4.02 1.27
C GLN A 48 5.48 -3.21 1.18
N TYR A 49 6.61 -3.83 1.56
CA TYR A 49 7.92 -3.18 1.55
C TYR A 49 8.93 -4.00 0.75
N GLU A 50 9.74 -3.31 -0.04
CA GLU A 50 10.84 -3.85 -0.83
C GLU A 50 12.13 -3.08 -0.49
N SER A 51 13.11 -3.78 0.09
CA SER A 51 14.34 -3.15 0.60
C SER A 51 15.33 -2.72 -0.49
N HIS A 52 15.36 -3.45 -1.61
CA HIS A 52 16.25 -3.19 -2.74
C HIS A 52 15.43 -3.01 -4.02
N PRO A 53 14.69 -1.90 -4.14
CA PRO A 53 13.71 -1.72 -5.19
C PRO A 53 14.38 -1.54 -6.54
N LYS A 54 13.80 -2.17 -7.56
CA LYS A 54 14.08 -1.85 -8.97
C LYS A 54 13.35 -0.56 -9.36
N PRO A 55 13.71 0.09 -10.49
CA PRO A 55 12.98 1.26 -10.98
C PRO A 55 11.48 1.01 -11.21
N ILE A 56 11.13 -0.21 -11.62
CA ILE A 56 9.76 -0.71 -11.64
C ILE A 56 9.59 -1.60 -10.40
N ASN A 57 8.81 -1.13 -9.42
CA ASN A 57 8.65 -1.78 -8.11
C ASN A 57 7.17 -1.82 -7.67
N CYS A 58 6.94 -2.12 -6.38
CA CYS A 58 5.60 -2.18 -5.78
C CYS A 58 4.87 -0.81 -5.77
N THR A 59 5.59 0.31 -5.74
CA THR A 59 5.01 1.67 -5.72
C THR A 59 4.70 2.22 -7.12
N THR A 60 5.30 1.65 -8.16
CA THR A 60 5.07 2.04 -9.56
C THR A 60 3.63 1.79 -9.99
N PHE A 61 2.97 2.80 -10.56
CA PHE A 61 1.61 2.67 -11.10
C PHE A 61 1.56 1.67 -12.25
N ALA A 62 0.42 0.96 -12.40
CA ALA A 62 0.20 0.04 -13.51
C ALA A 62 0.37 0.74 -14.87
N THR A 63 -0.21 1.94 -15.02
CA THR A 63 -0.06 2.76 -16.22
C THR A 63 1.39 3.05 -16.57
N THR A 64 2.24 3.37 -15.59
CA THR A 64 3.67 3.59 -15.82
C THR A 64 4.37 2.31 -16.30
N LYS A 65 3.94 1.13 -15.82
CA LYS A 65 4.47 -0.17 -16.30
C LYS A 65 4.08 -0.41 -17.75
N ASP A 66 2.82 -0.16 -18.10
CA ASP A 66 2.32 -0.33 -19.46
C ASP A 66 3.09 0.59 -20.43
N VAL A 67 3.24 1.87 -20.08
CA VAL A 67 4.02 2.84 -20.86
C VAL A 67 5.49 2.46 -20.96
N ALA A 68 6.08 1.90 -19.89
CA ALA A 68 7.49 1.49 -19.91
C ALA A 68 7.74 0.28 -20.80
N ASN A 69 6.72 -0.55 -21.04
CA ASN A 69 6.80 -1.77 -21.85
C ASN A 69 6.46 -1.54 -23.33
N ASP A 70 5.88 -0.39 -23.68
CA ASP A 70 5.48 -0.05 -25.05
C ASP A 70 6.38 1.07 -25.64
N PRO A 71 7.34 0.72 -26.52
CA PRO A 71 8.20 1.70 -27.18
C PRO A 71 7.45 2.67 -28.11
N SER A 72 6.26 2.30 -28.59
CA SER A 72 5.44 3.14 -29.47
C SER A 72 4.62 4.18 -28.71
N HIS A 73 4.53 4.05 -27.38
CA HIS A 73 3.79 4.98 -26.55
C HIS A 73 4.45 6.39 -26.57
N PRO A 74 3.69 7.49 -26.76
CA PRO A 74 4.25 8.84 -26.88
C PRO A 74 5.07 9.28 -25.65
N PHE A 75 4.78 8.73 -24.47
CA PHE A 75 5.52 9.01 -23.24
C PHE A 75 6.65 8.02 -22.92
N TYR A 76 6.94 7.03 -23.78
CA TYR A 76 7.96 5.99 -23.52
C TYR A 76 9.33 6.59 -23.16
N ILE A 77 9.85 7.49 -24.00
CA ILE A 77 11.17 8.11 -23.80
C ILE A 77 11.24 8.85 -22.46
N ARG A 78 10.16 9.57 -22.10
CA ARG A 78 10.06 10.30 -20.82
C ARG A 78 10.05 9.33 -19.65
N THR A 79 9.28 8.25 -19.73
CA THR A 79 9.22 7.21 -18.70
C THR A 79 10.56 6.52 -18.52
N GLN A 80 11.25 6.16 -19.61
CA GLN A 80 12.58 5.55 -19.55
C GLN A 80 13.62 6.47 -18.91
N ARG A 81 13.60 7.78 -19.21
CA ARG A 81 14.48 8.75 -18.53
C ARG A 81 14.21 8.80 -17.02
N ARG A 82 12.94 8.80 -16.61
CA ARG A 82 12.56 8.75 -15.18
C ARG A 82 13.02 7.47 -14.50
N LEU A 83 12.83 6.31 -15.15
CA LEU A 83 13.28 5.01 -14.63
C LEU A 83 14.80 4.94 -14.48
N ARG A 84 15.57 5.53 -15.41
CA ARG A 84 17.04 5.64 -15.31
C ARG A 84 17.49 6.59 -14.19
N ALA A 85 16.71 7.62 -13.89
CA ALA A 85 16.97 8.55 -12.80
C ALA A 85 16.51 8.04 -11.43
N PHE A 86 16.01 6.80 -11.34
CA PHE A 86 15.55 6.20 -10.09
C PHE A 86 16.69 6.07 -9.08
N ASN A 87 16.45 6.53 -7.84
CA ASN A 87 17.46 6.56 -6.79
C ASN A 87 17.15 5.52 -5.71
N THR A 88 17.90 4.43 -5.71
CA THR A 88 17.74 3.33 -4.73
C THR A 88 18.03 3.73 -3.28
N GLY A 89 18.76 4.82 -3.05
CA GLY A 89 19.09 5.32 -1.73
C GLY A 89 17.97 6.11 -1.05
N LYS A 90 16.87 6.39 -1.75
CA LYS A 90 15.70 7.09 -1.20
C LYS A 90 14.58 6.12 -0.87
N LEU A 91 13.68 6.52 0.04
CA LEU A 91 12.44 5.80 0.28
C LEU A 91 11.38 6.28 -0.72
N HIS A 92 11.07 5.44 -1.70
CA HIS A 92 9.92 5.60 -2.58
C HIS A 92 8.69 5.06 -1.87
N TRP A 93 7.66 5.89 -1.65
CA TRP A 93 6.49 5.41 -0.93
C TRP A 93 5.19 5.99 -1.45
N ARG A 94 4.13 5.22 -1.29
CA ARG A 94 2.79 5.57 -1.75
C ARG A 94 1.72 4.98 -0.84
N VAL A 95 0.59 5.67 -0.79
CA VAL A 95 -0.64 5.19 -0.16
C VAL A 95 -1.69 4.90 -1.24
N GLN A 96 -2.31 3.73 -1.17
CA GLN A 96 -3.36 3.27 -2.07
C GLN A 96 -4.68 3.07 -1.31
N CYS A 97 -5.76 3.56 -1.90
CA CYS A 97 -7.12 3.37 -1.41
C CYS A 97 -7.95 2.65 -2.48
N SER A 98 -8.67 1.60 -2.08
CA SER A 98 -9.54 0.84 -2.99
C SER A 98 -10.75 1.68 -3.42
N VAL A 99 -11.29 1.40 -4.60
CA VAL A 99 -12.58 1.94 -5.07
C VAL A 99 -13.73 1.42 -4.20
N ASP A 100 -13.54 0.31 -3.49
CA ASP A 100 -14.53 -0.28 -2.59
C ASP A 100 -14.81 0.59 -1.35
N VAL A 101 -13.85 1.42 -0.93
CA VAL A 101 -14.00 2.33 0.23
C VAL A 101 -15.04 3.41 -0.05
N SER A 102 -15.04 3.96 -1.26
CA SER A 102 -16.03 4.94 -1.70
C SER A 102 -15.99 5.07 -3.21
N LYS A 103 -17.16 5.18 -3.85
CA LYS A 103 -17.23 5.48 -5.29
C LYS A 103 -16.79 6.90 -5.61
N ARG A 104 -16.86 7.83 -4.66
CA ARG A 104 -16.46 9.24 -4.85
C ARG A 104 -14.94 9.39 -4.73
N GLY A 105 -14.31 9.88 -5.81
CA GLY A 105 -12.86 10.08 -5.85
C GLY A 105 -12.33 11.04 -4.80
N PHE A 106 -13.09 12.09 -4.50
CA PHE A 106 -12.74 13.07 -3.45
C PHE A 106 -12.60 12.42 -2.06
N VAL A 107 -13.53 11.55 -1.67
CA VAL A 107 -13.51 10.86 -0.37
C VAL A 107 -12.27 9.95 -0.28
N ARG A 108 -11.96 9.21 -1.35
CA ARG A 108 -10.75 8.38 -1.40
C ARG A 108 -9.48 9.22 -1.30
N SER A 109 -9.40 10.34 -2.02
CA SER A 109 -8.26 11.24 -1.97
C SER A 109 -8.08 11.86 -0.59
N TRP A 110 -9.17 12.25 0.09
CA TRP A 110 -9.14 12.74 1.46
C TRP A 110 -8.59 11.70 2.43
N ALA A 111 -9.06 10.44 2.36
CA ALA A 111 -8.57 9.36 3.22
C ALA A 111 -7.08 9.07 2.98
N VAL A 112 -6.64 9.07 1.71
CA VAL A 112 -5.23 8.92 1.32
C VAL A 112 -4.39 10.05 1.91
N LYS A 113 -4.82 11.31 1.78
CA LYS A 113 -4.11 12.48 2.31
C LYS A 113 -3.94 12.43 3.82
N ARG A 114 -4.96 11.96 4.55
CA ARG A 114 -4.88 11.80 6.01
C ARG A 114 -3.74 10.85 6.42
N VAL A 115 -3.61 9.71 5.76
CA VAL A 115 -2.52 8.75 6.01
C VAL A 115 -1.18 9.29 5.52
N GLN A 116 -1.15 9.92 4.34
CA GLN A 116 0.06 10.55 3.80
C GLN A 116 0.63 11.59 4.76
N GLY A 117 -0.21 12.48 5.28
CA GLY A 117 0.22 13.49 6.25
C GLY A 117 0.76 12.87 7.54
N ALA A 118 0.17 11.78 8.04
CA ALA A 118 0.68 11.08 9.22
C ALA A 118 2.06 10.46 8.98
N ILE A 119 2.26 9.80 7.84
CA ILE A 119 3.55 9.20 7.45
C ILE A 119 4.60 10.29 7.20
N ALA A 120 4.25 11.35 6.46
CA ALA A 120 5.15 12.44 6.11
C ALA A 120 5.68 13.15 7.37
N ARG A 121 4.79 13.46 8.33
CA ARG A 121 5.17 14.03 9.64
C ARG A 121 6.21 13.17 10.35
N ARG A 122 6.02 11.85 10.35
CA ARG A 122 6.94 10.91 11.00
C ARG A 122 8.26 10.73 10.25
N LEU A 123 8.25 10.83 8.92
CA LEU A 123 9.46 10.79 8.09
C LEU A 123 10.29 12.09 8.17
N GLY A 124 9.82 13.12 8.89
CA GLY A 124 10.43 14.44 8.92
C GLY A 124 10.28 15.19 7.60
N THR A 125 9.42 14.69 6.70
CA THR A 125 9.03 15.42 5.50
C THR A 125 7.95 16.39 5.93
N GLN A 126 8.31 17.61 6.30
CA GLN A 126 7.30 18.66 6.35
C GLN A 126 6.70 18.76 4.94
N GLU A 127 5.45 18.31 4.78
CA GLU A 127 4.60 18.83 3.74
C GLU A 127 4.61 20.33 3.94
N GLY A 128 5.12 21.07 2.95
CA GLY A 128 5.14 22.53 2.98
C GLY A 128 3.76 22.98 3.43
N LYS A 129 3.74 23.64 4.59
CA LYS A 129 2.61 24.24 5.28
C LYS A 129 1.61 24.79 4.25
N ARG A 130 0.60 24.00 3.87
CA ARG A 130 -0.61 24.57 3.28
C ARG A 130 -1.43 24.97 4.49
N GLU A 131 -1.11 26.14 5.03
CA GLU A 131 -1.99 26.84 5.96
C GLU A 131 -3.34 26.92 5.26
N GLU A 132 -4.29 26.17 5.80
CA GLU A 132 -5.70 26.54 5.73
C GLU A 132 -5.78 27.83 6.55
N SER A 133 -5.46 28.95 5.89
CA SER A 133 -5.73 30.28 6.41
C SER A 133 -7.23 30.46 6.28
N ASP A 134 -7.93 30.18 7.38
CA ASP A 134 -9.29 30.63 7.58
C ASP A 134 -9.28 32.15 7.41
N GLY A 135 -9.95 32.61 6.35
CA GLY A 135 -9.97 34.00 5.97
C GLY A 135 -10.54 34.89 7.07
N ALA A 136 -9.74 35.89 7.45
CA ALA A 136 -10.21 37.13 8.04
C ALA A 136 -9.14 38.21 7.82
N GLY A 137 -9.52 39.31 7.16
CA GLY A 137 -8.91 40.63 7.39
C GLY A 137 -7.77 41.06 6.45
N ASP A 138 -8.13 41.99 5.58
CA ASP A 138 -7.46 43.28 5.31
C ASP A 138 -6.12 43.34 4.56
N ASP A 139 -6.25 43.83 3.32
CA ASP A 139 -5.59 45.02 2.77
C ASP A 139 -4.19 45.39 3.30
N ALA A 140 -3.16 45.11 2.50
CA ALA A 140 -2.05 46.02 2.25
C ALA A 140 -1.23 45.50 1.07
N GLY A 141 -1.16 46.31 0.01
CA GLY A 141 -0.27 46.07 -1.12
C GLY A 141 1.19 46.12 -0.72
N GLN A 142 1.97 45.20 -1.27
CA GLN A 142 3.40 45.41 -1.46
C GLN A 142 3.88 44.65 -2.68
N GLU A 143 4.36 45.42 -3.66
CA GLU A 143 5.20 44.96 -4.76
C GLU A 143 6.35 44.11 -4.24
N SER A 144 6.59 42.97 -4.89
CA SER A 144 7.81 42.20 -4.68
C SER A 144 8.25 41.60 -6.01
N THR A 145 9.21 42.31 -6.58
CA THR A 145 10.21 41.96 -7.58
C THR A 145 10.32 40.46 -7.89
N SER A 146 9.97 40.11 -9.12
CA SER A 146 10.14 38.79 -9.72
C SER A 146 11.64 38.46 -9.86
N VAL A 147 12.20 37.79 -8.85
CA VAL A 147 13.47 37.06 -8.98
C VAL A 147 13.13 35.63 -9.40
N ARG A 148 13.50 35.34 -10.63
CA ARG A 148 13.32 34.09 -11.37
C ARG A 148 14.12 32.95 -10.69
N GLY A 149 13.51 32.29 -9.71
CA GLY A 149 13.97 30.99 -9.19
C GLY A 149 13.70 29.84 -10.18
N PRO A 150 14.43 28.73 -10.08
CA PRO A 150 14.35 27.64 -11.05
C PRO A 150 12.95 27.05 -11.03
N THR A 151 12.33 26.95 -12.19
CA THR A 151 11.07 26.25 -12.42
C THR A 151 11.25 24.79 -12.00
N VAL A 152 10.95 24.50 -10.74
CA VAL A 152 10.61 23.15 -10.32
C VAL A 152 9.34 22.84 -11.09
N ASP A 153 9.47 22.01 -12.11
CA ASP A 153 8.35 21.37 -12.79
C ASP A 153 7.50 20.68 -11.73
N VAL A 154 6.52 21.39 -11.18
CA VAL A 154 5.44 20.83 -10.38
C VAL A 154 4.56 20.06 -11.36
N ALA A 155 5.03 18.86 -11.71
CA ALA A 155 4.22 17.84 -12.33
C ALA A 155 3.08 17.52 -11.35
N ARG A 156 1.95 18.16 -11.62
CA ARG A 156 0.65 17.97 -11.01
C ARG A 156 0.33 16.46 -10.98
N GLY A 157 0.47 15.82 -9.83
CA GLY A 157 -0.28 14.61 -9.48
C GLY A 157 0.36 13.23 -9.72
N GLU A 158 1.68 13.06 -9.62
CA GLU A 158 2.27 11.71 -9.66
C GLU A 158 3.08 11.43 -8.38
N GLY A 159 2.40 10.79 -7.42
CA GLY A 159 2.80 10.65 -6.01
C GLY A 159 3.94 9.65 -5.76
N ASP A 160 5.13 9.94 -6.28
CA ASP A 160 6.37 9.33 -5.79
C ASP A 160 6.98 10.24 -4.72
N HIS A 161 6.81 9.86 -3.45
CA HIS A 161 7.29 10.62 -2.29
C HIS A 161 8.76 10.32 -1.97
N ALA A 162 9.59 10.17 -3.01
CA ALA A 162 11.02 9.89 -2.91
C ALA A 162 11.80 11.08 -2.36
N ARG A 163 11.73 11.28 -1.04
CA ARG A 163 12.45 12.36 -0.34
C ARG A 163 13.47 11.80 0.64
N PRO A 164 14.60 12.51 0.85
CA PRO A 164 15.45 12.24 2.00
C PRO A 164 14.59 12.36 3.26
N ASN A 165 14.66 11.35 4.12
CA ASN A 165 13.89 11.29 5.35
C ASN A 165 14.84 11.26 6.54
N ALA A 166 14.38 11.80 7.67
CA ALA A 166 15.20 11.90 8.88
C ALA A 166 15.57 10.52 9.46
N LEU A 167 14.83 9.48 9.09
CA LEU A 167 15.00 8.11 9.59
C LEU A 167 16.04 7.30 8.79
N GLY A 168 16.62 7.86 7.71
CA GLY A 168 17.56 7.13 6.85
C GLY A 168 16.98 5.88 6.19
N LEU A 169 15.66 5.84 6.02
CA LEU A 169 14.95 4.74 5.37
C LEU A 169 15.15 4.80 3.86
N SER A 170 15.30 3.64 3.25
CA SER A 170 15.44 3.45 1.80
C SER A 170 14.58 2.28 1.35
N GLY A 171 14.19 2.26 0.08
CA GLY A 171 13.43 1.16 -0.49
C GLY A 171 12.11 1.62 -1.13
N ALA A 172 11.21 0.68 -1.41
CA ALA A 172 9.87 0.96 -1.89
C ALA A 172 8.81 0.50 -0.88
N LEU A 173 7.90 1.39 -0.49
CA LEU A 173 6.84 1.14 0.50
C LEU A 173 5.46 1.49 -0.08
N LEU A 174 4.62 0.47 -0.25
CA LEU A 174 3.22 0.65 -0.62
C LEU A 174 2.32 0.39 0.58
N ILE A 175 1.53 1.39 0.98
CA ILE A 175 0.59 1.32 2.09
C ILE A 175 -0.83 1.21 1.54
N PHE A 176 -1.63 0.31 2.07
CA PHE A 176 -3.01 0.08 1.69
C PHE A 176 -3.95 0.49 2.82
N LEU A 177 -4.94 1.32 2.49
CA LEU A 177 -6.08 1.54 3.38
C LEU A 177 -6.94 0.26 3.46
N PRO A 178 -7.69 0.07 4.56
CA PRO A 178 -8.69 -0.98 4.66
C PRO A 178 -9.65 -0.93 3.47
N LYS A 179 -10.09 -2.10 3.01
CA LYS A 179 -11.17 -2.18 2.01
C LYS A 179 -12.53 -1.83 2.61
N ASP A 180 -12.69 -2.05 3.91
CA ASP A 180 -13.90 -1.69 4.64
C ASP A 180 -14.02 -0.17 4.74
N SER A 181 -15.09 0.36 4.16
CA SER A 181 -15.38 1.79 4.13
C SER A 181 -15.60 2.37 5.52
N LYS A 182 -16.19 1.61 6.45
CA LYS A 182 -16.41 2.08 7.82
C LYS A 182 -15.06 2.31 8.47
N LEU A 183 -14.22 1.28 8.52
CA LEU A 183 -12.89 1.39 9.11
C LEU A 183 -12.08 2.52 8.46
N ALA A 184 -11.97 2.55 7.13
CA ALA A 184 -11.15 3.53 6.40
C ALA A 184 -11.57 4.99 6.57
N LEU A 185 -12.85 5.26 6.87
CA LEU A 185 -13.39 6.62 6.95
C LEU A 185 -13.65 7.09 8.38
N THR A 186 -13.97 6.17 9.30
CA THR A 186 -14.24 6.51 10.71
C THR A 186 -13.02 6.40 11.61
N ALA A 187 -11.87 5.97 11.10
CA ALA A 187 -10.64 5.92 11.88
C ALA A 187 -10.26 7.30 12.44
N THR A 188 -9.98 7.33 13.74
CA THR A 188 -9.58 8.55 14.43
C THR A 188 -8.18 8.98 14.02
N LYS A 189 -7.85 10.27 14.19
CA LYS A 189 -6.50 10.77 13.91
C LYS A 189 -5.44 9.99 14.70
N ALA A 190 -5.70 9.69 15.97
CA ALA A 190 -4.81 8.92 16.82
C ALA A 190 -4.56 7.50 16.27
N GLN A 191 -5.61 6.80 15.83
CA GLN A 191 -5.47 5.47 15.23
C GLN A 191 -4.64 5.49 13.94
N VAL A 192 -4.83 6.51 13.10
CA VAL A 192 -4.04 6.67 11.88
C VAL A 192 -2.57 6.92 12.21
N GLU A 193 -2.29 7.76 13.22
CA GLU A 193 -0.93 8.08 13.65
C GLU A 193 -0.21 6.90 14.31
N GLU A 194 -0.91 6.14 15.16
CA GLU A 194 -0.41 4.91 15.77
C GLU A 194 -0.08 3.86 14.70
N SER A 195 -0.98 3.70 13.72
CA SER A 195 -0.77 2.75 12.63
C SER A 195 0.37 3.19 11.69
N ALA A 196 0.48 4.48 11.42
CA ALA A 196 1.59 5.04 10.64
C ALA A 196 2.94 4.81 11.35
N GLU A 197 3.00 5.01 12.66
CA GLU A 197 4.18 4.74 13.46
C GLU A 197 4.55 3.25 13.45
N TRP A 198 3.56 2.37 13.62
CA TRP A 198 3.77 0.93 13.54
C TRP A 198 4.34 0.51 12.18
N VAL A 199 3.78 1.01 11.06
CA VAL A 199 4.30 0.73 9.71
C VAL A 199 5.77 1.15 9.59
N LEU A 200 6.13 2.34 10.06
CA LEU A 200 7.51 2.83 9.95
C LEU A 200 8.49 2.06 10.85
N LYS A 201 8.07 1.69 12.07
CA LYS A 201 8.85 0.80 12.95
C LYS A 201 9.11 -0.55 12.28
N GLU A 202 8.09 -1.14 11.66
CA GLU A 202 8.21 -2.43 10.99
C GLU A 202 9.08 -2.35 9.73
N VAL A 203 8.95 -1.28 8.93
CA VAL A 203 9.84 -1.02 7.79
C VAL A 203 11.29 -0.87 8.25
N THR A 204 11.53 -0.16 9.35
CA THR A 204 12.88 -0.02 9.93
C THR A 204 13.45 -1.40 10.31
N ARG A 205 12.63 -2.25 10.94
CA ARG A 205 13.01 -3.63 11.30
C ARG A 205 13.36 -4.45 10.06
N LEU A 206 12.52 -4.41 9.02
CA LEU A 206 12.73 -5.13 7.75
C LEU A 206 13.98 -4.64 7.00
N GLN A 207 14.24 -3.33 7.01
CA GLN A 207 15.44 -2.75 6.41
C GLN A 207 16.70 -3.22 7.14
N ALA A 208 16.69 -3.23 8.47
CA ALA A 208 17.80 -3.76 9.26
C ALA A 208 18.05 -5.26 9.01
N GLU A 209 16.98 -6.05 8.89
CA GLU A 209 17.06 -7.47 8.55
C GLU A 209 17.65 -7.69 7.15
N ALA A 210 17.21 -6.91 6.16
CA ALA A 210 17.73 -6.97 4.81
C ALA A 210 19.22 -6.60 4.73
N ARG A 211 19.67 -5.62 5.52
CA ARG A 211 21.09 -5.26 5.62
C ARG A 211 21.93 -6.41 6.20
N ARG A 212 21.42 -7.12 7.21
CA ARG A 212 22.09 -8.32 7.77
C ARG A 212 22.18 -9.45 6.75
N LYS A 213 21.12 -9.71 5.99
CA LYS A 213 21.11 -10.76 4.95
C LYS A 213 22.00 -10.41 3.76
N GLY A 214 22.00 -9.14 3.33
CA GLY A 214 22.83 -8.65 2.22
C GLY A 214 24.33 -8.61 2.51
N SER A 215 24.75 -8.61 3.79
CA SER A 215 26.17 -8.66 4.16
C SER A 215 26.75 -10.09 4.17
N HIS A 216 25.91 -11.13 3.98
CA HIS A 216 26.39 -12.50 3.92
C HIS A 216 26.97 -12.80 2.54
N ARG A 217 28.22 -12.41 2.30
CA ARG A 217 29.01 -13.01 1.22
C ARG A 217 29.41 -14.40 1.69
N PRO A 218 28.93 -15.49 1.05
CA PRO A 218 29.52 -16.79 1.30
C PRO A 218 31.02 -16.66 1.00
N ARG A 219 31.84 -16.96 1.99
CA ARG A 219 33.29 -17.01 1.86
C ARG A 219 33.54 -18.06 0.77
N SER A 220 33.80 -17.63 -0.46
CA SER A 220 34.21 -18.52 -1.53
C SER A 220 35.52 -19.16 -1.08
N GLY A 221 35.41 -20.39 -0.58
CA GLY A 221 36.54 -21.22 -0.21
C GLY A 221 37.41 -21.44 -1.44
N ARG A 222 38.71 -21.31 -1.20
CA ARG A 222 39.82 -21.57 -2.12
C ARG A 222 39.70 -22.90 -2.84
#